data_AF-A0A5M3N4S7-F1
#
_entry.id   AF-A0A5M3N4S7-F1
#
_cell.length_a   1.000
_cell.length_b   1.000
_cell.length_c   1.000
_cell.angle_alpha   90.00
_cell.angle_beta   90.00
_cell.angle_gamma   90.00
#
_symmetry.space_group_name_H-M   'P 1'
#
loop_
_entity.id
_entity.type
_entity.pdbx_description
1 polymer ?
#
loop_
_entity_poly.entity_id
_entity_poly.type
_entity_poly.pdbx_seq_one_letter_code
_entity_poly.pdbx_strand_id
1 'polypeptide(L)'
;MSSFSLNVTLAQAIAFLTRPLLRTTPAATVVRLQSLLEANLTALFAPTWEVTDPLRGSGRRCLTLSPNCLPHRYVYAACVAAGVQWFDWMAALGGREFDFFVDPGSVSVRFGQGAKLITVWSEELMVHSLPNTSSSATSKTLAQQLLENDEEEDEQIFAMIADEVSAPTWMAPILDKFPMPIRSESPLSAISSDSRSSNSSSCFSSSDSRSSTPSNATASSAGSVGTSNLSRRERARQARVFIDTTKTQVTPYDGGKTTVLTGGVMLGAARAPAKSTPQAGSTATTWRRV
;
A
#
# COMPACT_ATOMS: atom_id res chain seq x y z
N MET A 1 -0.22 -14.11 -20.00
CA MET A 1 0.32 -12.77 -19.68
C MET A 1 -0.21 -12.40 -18.31
N SER A 2 0.63 -12.42 -17.28
CA SER A 2 0.26 -11.96 -15.94
C SER A 2 -0.09 -10.47 -16.02
N SER A 3 -1.29 -10.11 -15.60
CA SER A 3 -1.72 -8.72 -15.59
C SER A 3 -1.20 -8.06 -14.31
N PHE A 4 -0.12 -7.28 -14.43
CA PHE A 4 0.44 -6.44 -13.36
C PHE A 4 -0.51 -5.26 -13.03
N SER A 5 -1.69 -5.61 -12.54
CA SER A 5 -2.79 -4.70 -12.27
C SER A 5 -2.47 -3.83 -11.06
N LEU A 6 -2.66 -2.53 -11.23
CA LEU A 6 -2.56 -1.53 -10.15
C LEU A 6 -3.42 -1.93 -8.97
N ASN A 7 -4.68 -2.32 -9.22
CA ASN A 7 -5.64 -2.65 -8.17
C ASN A 7 -5.21 -3.87 -7.36
N VAL A 8 -4.68 -4.91 -8.02
CA VAL A 8 -4.21 -6.12 -7.33
C VAL A 8 -3.02 -5.80 -6.43
N THR A 9 -2.04 -5.06 -6.95
CA THR A 9 -0.86 -4.67 -6.18
C THR A 9 -1.24 -3.75 -5.01
N LEU A 10 -2.15 -2.80 -5.22
CA LEU A 10 -2.67 -1.93 -4.16
C LEU A 10 -3.43 -2.70 -3.10
N ALA A 11 -4.26 -3.67 -3.46
CA ALA A 11 -4.99 -4.49 -2.50
C ALA A 11 -4.00 -5.22 -1.56
N GLN A 12 -2.92 -5.77 -2.10
CA GLN A 12 -1.88 -6.43 -1.30
C GLN A 12 -1.13 -5.45 -0.41
N ALA A 13 -0.78 -4.27 -0.95
CA ALA A 13 -0.13 -3.22 -0.20
C ALA A 13 -0.99 -2.72 0.98
N ILE A 14 -2.27 -2.48 0.74
CA ILE A 14 -3.24 -2.02 1.74
C ILE A 14 -3.50 -3.11 2.77
N ALA A 15 -3.64 -4.36 2.36
CA ALA A 15 -3.79 -5.49 3.27
C ALA A 15 -2.59 -5.59 4.22
N PHE A 16 -1.36 -5.46 3.71
CA PHE A 16 -0.16 -5.43 4.55
C PHE A 16 -0.18 -4.30 5.57
N LEU A 17 -0.45 -3.06 5.13
CA LEU A 17 -0.44 -1.89 6.01
C LEU A 17 -1.55 -1.93 7.08
N THR A 18 -2.71 -2.50 6.76
CA THR A 18 -3.88 -2.48 7.66
C THR A 18 -4.00 -3.73 8.55
N ARG A 19 -3.29 -4.82 8.24
CA ARG A 19 -3.34 -6.08 9.01
C ARG A 19 -3.08 -5.91 10.52
N PRO A 20 -2.11 -5.10 10.98
CA PRO A 20 -1.89 -4.91 12.42
C PRO A 20 -3.06 -4.23 13.14
N LEU A 21 -3.81 -3.36 12.45
CA LEU A 21 -4.95 -2.62 13.03
C LEU A 21 -6.12 -3.53 13.39
N LEU A 22 -6.24 -4.70 12.76
CA LEU A 22 -7.33 -5.65 13.03
C LEU A 22 -7.36 -6.12 14.50
N ARG A 23 -6.26 -5.96 15.25
CA ARG A 23 -6.17 -6.32 16.67
C ARG A 23 -6.74 -5.27 17.62
N THR A 24 -6.76 -4.01 17.21
CA THR A 24 -7.04 -2.86 18.09
C THR A 24 -8.18 -1.98 17.59
N THR A 25 -8.56 -2.12 16.32
CA THR A 25 -9.52 -1.25 15.64
C THR A 25 -10.71 -2.07 15.13
N PRO A 26 -11.96 -1.58 15.28
CA PRO A 26 -13.13 -2.29 14.77
C PRO A 26 -13.04 -2.61 13.27
N ALA A 27 -13.48 -3.80 12.87
CA ALA A 27 -13.39 -4.27 11.49
C ALA A 27 -14.07 -3.30 10.48
N ALA A 28 -15.22 -2.73 10.82
CA ALA A 28 -15.92 -1.77 9.98
C ALA A 28 -15.08 -0.51 9.70
N THR A 29 -14.34 -0.02 10.70
CA THR A 29 -13.42 1.12 10.57
C THR A 29 -12.24 0.76 9.67
N VAL A 30 -11.70 -0.46 9.80
CA VAL A 30 -10.60 -0.93 8.95
C VAL A 30 -11.04 -1.07 7.50
N VAL A 31 -12.21 -1.66 7.23
CA VAL A 31 -12.75 -1.75 5.85
C VAL A 31 -12.94 -0.36 5.23
N ARG A 32 -13.49 0.59 5.99
CA ARG A 32 -13.62 1.99 5.54
C ARG A 32 -12.26 2.61 5.22
N LEU A 33 -11.25 2.40 6.07
CA LEU A 33 -9.89 2.88 5.84
C LEU A 33 -9.29 2.27 4.55
N GLN A 34 -9.47 0.97 4.33
CA GLN A 34 -8.98 0.27 3.14
C GLN A 34 -9.56 0.88 1.85
N SER A 35 -10.88 1.10 1.78
CA SER A 35 -11.52 1.72 0.61
C SER A 35 -11.02 3.15 0.35
N LEU A 36 -10.80 3.95 1.41
CA LEU A 36 -10.27 5.30 1.28
C LEU A 36 -8.81 5.31 0.83
N LEU A 37 -7.98 4.40 1.33
CA LEU A 37 -6.60 4.23 0.89
C LEU A 37 -6.53 3.81 -0.57
N GLU A 38 -7.38 2.88 -1.00
CA GLU A 38 -7.44 2.40 -2.38
C GLU A 38 -7.73 3.55 -3.35
N ALA A 39 -8.77 4.35 -3.09
CA ALA A 39 -9.10 5.51 -3.91
C ALA A 39 -7.95 6.53 -3.96
N ASN A 40 -7.39 6.87 -2.79
CA ASN A 40 -6.33 7.87 -2.67
C ASN A 40 -5.02 7.42 -3.34
N LEU A 41 -4.59 6.18 -3.12
CA LEU A 41 -3.36 5.64 -3.68
C LEU A 41 -3.49 5.33 -5.18
N THR A 42 -4.67 4.94 -5.64
CA THR A 42 -4.94 4.81 -7.09
C THR A 42 -4.71 6.14 -7.79
N ALA A 43 -5.27 7.24 -7.26
CA ALA A 43 -5.08 8.58 -7.81
C ALA A 43 -3.61 9.04 -7.77
N LEU A 44 -2.84 8.62 -6.75
CA LEU A 44 -1.43 8.93 -6.62
C LEU A 44 -0.55 8.14 -7.59
N PHE A 45 -0.80 6.84 -7.76
CA PHE A 45 0.10 5.94 -8.48
C PHE A 45 -0.24 5.81 -9.96
N ALA A 46 -1.52 5.91 -10.35
CA ALA A 46 -1.98 5.75 -11.73
C ALA A 46 -1.18 6.57 -12.77
N PRO A 47 -0.82 7.85 -12.53
CA PRO A 47 -0.07 8.63 -13.52
C PRO A 47 1.35 8.15 -13.80
N THR A 48 1.92 7.32 -12.91
CA THR A 48 3.30 6.83 -13.01
C THR A 48 3.38 5.32 -13.19
N TRP A 49 2.24 4.64 -13.25
CA TRP A 49 2.18 3.17 -13.27
C TRP A 49 2.58 2.64 -14.63
N GLU A 50 3.77 2.04 -14.72
CA GLU A 50 4.32 1.54 -15.98
C GLU A 50 4.73 0.07 -15.85
N VAL A 51 3.93 -0.82 -16.44
CA VAL A 51 4.11 -2.27 -16.31
C VAL A 51 5.37 -2.77 -17.05
N THR A 52 5.73 -2.13 -18.15
CA THR A 52 6.90 -2.49 -18.97
C THR A 52 8.23 -2.12 -18.29
N ASP A 53 8.21 -1.14 -17.41
CA ASP A 53 9.36 -0.73 -16.60
C ASP A 53 8.90 -0.48 -15.15
N PRO A 54 8.77 -1.53 -14.33
CA PRO A 54 8.19 -1.43 -12.99
C PRO A 54 8.93 -0.46 -12.07
N LEU A 55 10.22 -0.22 -12.31
CA LEU A 55 11.03 0.68 -11.49
C LEU A 55 10.86 2.15 -11.91
N ARG A 56 10.36 2.41 -13.12
CA ARG A 56 10.10 3.77 -13.61
C ARG A 56 9.04 4.44 -12.75
N GLY A 57 9.46 5.53 -12.10
CA GLY A 57 8.60 6.28 -11.18
C GLY A 57 8.45 5.66 -9.78
N SER A 58 9.18 4.59 -9.44
CA SER A 58 9.10 3.94 -8.11
C SER A 58 9.29 4.93 -6.95
N GLY A 59 10.22 5.89 -7.09
CA GLY A 59 10.39 6.96 -6.09
C GLY A 59 9.16 7.84 -5.85
N ARG A 60 8.25 7.97 -6.83
CA ARG A 60 6.95 8.68 -6.66
C ARG A 60 5.87 7.79 -6.02
N ARG A 61 6.08 6.47 -6.06
CA ARG A 61 5.23 5.46 -5.41
C ARG A 61 5.77 4.98 -4.07
N CYS A 62 6.92 5.51 -3.65
CA CYS A 62 7.49 5.28 -2.34
C CYS A 62 6.75 6.11 -1.29
N LEU A 63 6.29 5.46 -0.23
CA LEU A 63 5.68 6.08 0.95
C LEU A 63 6.63 5.91 2.13
N THR A 64 7.19 7.01 2.63
CA THR A 64 7.96 7.00 3.89
C THR A 64 7.01 7.21 5.06
N LEU A 65 6.95 6.23 5.97
CA LEU A 65 6.07 6.22 7.13
C LEU A 65 6.93 6.24 8.38
N SER A 66 6.74 7.23 9.26
CA SER A 66 7.53 7.42 10.48
C SER A 66 6.62 7.77 11.66
N PRO A 67 6.93 7.31 12.89
CA PRO A 67 6.18 7.70 14.09
C PRO A 67 6.41 9.18 14.45
N ASN A 68 7.49 9.78 13.97
CA ASN A 68 7.93 11.13 14.34
C ASN A 68 7.41 12.22 13.40
N CYS A 69 6.66 11.86 12.36
CA CYS A 69 6.06 12.82 11.44
C CYS A 69 4.67 12.38 10.98
N LEU A 70 3.91 13.35 10.44
CA LEU A 70 2.66 13.06 9.76
C LEU A 70 2.94 12.29 8.45
N PRO A 71 2.06 11.37 8.04
CA PRO A 71 2.27 10.57 6.85
C PRO A 71 2.03 11.40 5.59
N HIS A 72 2.35 10.79 4.44
CA HIS A 72 2.03 11.38 3.15
C HIS A 72 0.53 11.77 3.05
N ARG A 73 0.23 12.90 2.40
CA ARG A 73 -1.10 13.53 2.42
C ARG A 73 -2.26 12.59 2.09
N TYR A 74 -2.05 11.62 1.20
CA TYR A 74 -3.05 10.65 0.76
C TYR A 74 -3.38 9.61 1.86
N VAL A 75 -2.35 9.21 2.63
CA VAL A 75 -2.53 8.34 3.80
C VAL A 75 -3.17 9.13 4.93
N TYR A 76 -2.70 10.35 5.19
CA TYR A 76 -3.27 11.21 6.23
C TYR A 76 -4.76 11.51 6.00
N ALA A 77 -5.14 11.84 4.76
CA ALA A 77 -6.53 12.08 4.40
C ALA A 77 -7.42 10.84 4.64
N ALA A 78 -6.92 9.63 4.34
CA ALA A 78 -7.62 8.39 4.61
C ALA A 78 -7.78 8.14 6.12
N CYS A 79 -6.74 8.39 6.92
CA CYS A 79 -6.79 8.30 8.38
C CYS A 79 -7.89 9.20 8.97
N VAL A 80 -7.87 10.49 8.60
CA VAL A 80 -8.85 11.47 9.09
C VAL A 80 -10.27 11.09 8.68
N ALA A 81 -10.46 10.70 7.42
CA ALA A 81 -11.78 10.33 6.89
C ALA A 81 -12.31 8.99 7.46
N ALA A 82 -11.44 8.09 7.90
CA ALA A 82 -11.80 6.84 8.57
C ALA A 82 -11.93 6.96 10.10
N GLY A 83 -11.46 8.07 10.69
CA GLY A 83 -11.41 8.23 12.15
C GLY A 83 -10.31 7.39 12.82
N VAL A 84 -9.22 7.11 12.10
CA VAL A 84 -8.05 6.37 12.61
C VAL A 84 -6.94 7.36 12.95
N GLN A 85 -6.43 7.31 14.17
CA GLN A 85 -5.29 8.14 14.58
C GLN A 85 -4.01 7.58 13.98
N TRP A 86 -3.22 8.45 13.33
CA TRP A 86 -1.97 8.04 12.67
C TRP A 86 -0.97 7.42 13.66
N PHE A 87 -0.83 8.00 14.85
CA PHE A 87 0.12 7.53 15.85
C PHE A 87 -0.21 6.11 16.35
N ASP A 88 -1.49 5.80 16.56
CA ASP A 88 -1.94 4.47 16.94
C ASP A 88 -1.66 3.46 15.83
N TRP A 89 -1.87 3.86 14.57
CA TRP A 89 -1.57 3.01 13.43
C TRP A 89 -0.06 2.76 13.29
N MET A 90 0.78 3.79 13.43
CA MET A 90 2.23 3.60 13.41
C MET A 90 2.74 2.77 14.59
N ALA A 91 2.15 2.91 15.77
CA ALA A 91 2.44 2.05 16.91
C ALA A 91 2.10 0.58 16.58
N ALA A 92 0.95 0.32 15.97
CA ALA A 92 0.55 -1.02 15.54
C ALA A 92 1.47 -1.61 14.44
N LEU A 93 2.05 -0.76 13.59
CA LEU A 93 3.07 -1.14 12.60
C LEU A 93 4.46 -1.38 13.22
N GLY A 94 4.59 -1.29 14.54
CA GLY A 94 5.82 -1.56 15.28
C GLY A 94 6.61 -0.33 15.68
N GLY A 95 6.09 0.88 15.43
CA GLY A 95 6.69 2.14 15.89
C GLY A 95 8.06 2.46 15.28
N ARG A 96 8.36 1.91 14.09
CA ARG A 96 9.62 2.12 13.37
C ARG A 96 9.36 2.84 12.06
N GLU A 97 10.33 3.63 11.64
CA GLU A 97 10.30 4.27 10.33
C GLU A 97 10.67 3.28 9.23
N PHE A 98 9.94 3.34 8.12
CA PHE A 98 10.24 2.54 6.94
C PHE A 98 9.78 3.22 5.64
N ASP A 99 10.46 2.87 4.56
CA ASP A 99 10.04 3.19 3.20
C ASP A 99 9.22 2.01 2.66
N PHE A 100 8.09 2.33 2.05
CA PHE A 100 7.17 1.36 1.48
C PHE A 100 7.02 1.60 -0.03
N PHE A 101 7.42 0.61 -0.82
CA PHE A 101 7.44 0.68 -2.27
C PHE A 101 6.30 -0.14 -2.85
N VAL A 102 5.54 0.48 -3.75
CA VAL A 102 4.43 -0.15 -4.46
C VAL A 102 4.70 -0.04 -5.96
N ASP A 103 5.17 -1.12 -6.56
CA ASP A 103 5.58 -1.16 -7.96
C ASP A 103 4.83 -2.27 -8.70
N PRO A 104 4.67 -2.19 -10.04
CA PRO A 104 4.00 -3.23 -10.81
C PRO A 104 4.53 -4.63 -10.49
N GLY A 105 3.66 -5.48 -9.92
CA GLY A 105 3.99 -6.87 -9.58
C GLY A 105 4.78 -7.08 -8.29
N SER A 106 5.06 -6.04 -7.51
CA SER A 106 5.75 -6.20 -6.23
C SER A 106 5.41 -5.12 -5.20
N VAL A 107 5.41 -5.53 -3.94
CA VAL A 107 5.32 -4.65 -2.78
C VAL A 107 6.50 -4.96 -1.87
N SER A 108 7.25 -3.94 -1.49
CA SER A 108 8.45 -4.11 -0.68
C SER A 108 8.62 -3.03 0.37
N VAL A 109 9.36 -3.35 1.43
CA VAL A 109 9.58 -2.50 2.60
C VAL A 109 11.08 -2.38 2.86
N ARG A 110 11.54 -1.20 3.28
CA ARG A 110 12.91 -0.97 3.77
C ARG A 110 12.88 -0.25 5.10
N PHE A 111 13.46 -0.87 6.14
CA PHE A 111 13.50 -0.31 7.49
C PHE A 111 14.80 0.47 7.73
N GLY A 112 14.75 1.80 7.69
CA GLY A 112 15.91 2.66 7.92
C GLY A 112 16.84 2.85 6.71
N GLN A 113 17.74 3.83 6.82
CA GLN A 113 18.63 4.21 5.73
C GLN A 113 19.72 3.15 5.51
N GLY A 114 19.81 2.64 4.28
CA GLY A 114 20.81 1.62 3.91
C GLY A 114 20.43 0.18 4.27
N ALA A 115 19.24 -0.06 4.81
CA ALA A 115 18.76 -1.42 5.05
C ALA A 115 18.41 -2.17 3.76
N LYS A 116 18.45 -3.50 3.83
CA LYS A 116 18.03 -4.39 2.75
C LYS A 116 16.54 -4.21 2.49
N LEU A 117 16.17 -4.13 1.21
CA LEU A 117 14.79 -4.15 0.75
C LEU A 117 14.20 -5.55 0.96
N ILE A 118 13.03 -5.63 1.61
CA ILE A 118 12.33 -6.88 1.89
C ILE A 118 11.06 -6.91 1.03
N THR A 119 10.95 -7.91 0.15
CA THR A 119 9.74 -8.14 -0.64
C THR A 119 8.66 -8.74 0.26
N VAL A 120 7.55 -8.02 0.42
CA VAL A 120 6.38 -8.46 1.18
C VAL A 120 5.46 -9.30 0.31
N TRP A 121 5.31 -8.89 -0.95
CA TRP A 121 4.50 -9.57 -1.95
C TRP A 121 5.14 -9.38 -3.31
N SER A 122 5.07 -10.42 -4.14
CA SER A 122 5.38 -10.32 -5.55
C SER A 122 4.60 -11.37 -6.33
N GLU A 123 4.10 -10.98 -7.49
CA GLU A 123 3.33 -11.87 -8.37
C GLU A 123 4.17 -13.10 -8.79
N GLU A 124 5.46 -12.92 -9.05
CA GLU A 124 6.36 -14.00 -9.49
C GLU A 124 6.50 -15.13 -8.46
N LEU A 125 6.50 -14.80 -7.17
CA LEU A 125 6.58 -15.80 -6.09
C LEU A 125 5.32 -16.67 -6.01
N MET A 126 4.15 -16.18 -6.46
CA MET A 126 2.92 -16.98 -6.46
C MET A 126 2.90 -18.04 -7.56
N VAL A 127 3.61 -17.80 -8.66
CA VAL A 127 3.71 -18.76 -9.78
C VAL A 127 4.65 -19.92 -9.43
N HIS A 128 5.64 -19.69 -8.57
CA HIS A 128 6.65 -20.70 -8.21
C HIS A 128 6.30 -21.51 -6.94
N SER A 129 5.24 -21.15 -6.22
CA SER A 129 4.77 -21.91 -5.04
C SER A 129 3.87 -23.10 -5.37
N LEU A 130 3.57 -23.33 -6.65
CA LEU A 130 3.01 -24.61 -7.11
C LEU A 130 4.18 -25.47 -7.61
N PRO A 131 4.31 -26.74 -7.17
CA PRO A 131 5.33 -27.64 -7.71
C PRO A 131 5.12 -27.74 -9.22
N ASN A 132 6.08 -27.17 -9.95
CA ASN A 132 6.08 -27.10 -11.39
C ASN A 132 6.49 -28.49 -11.93
N THR A 133 5.53 -29.40 -12.12
CA THR A 133 5.72 -30.57 -12.99
C THR A 133 5.74 -30.07 -14.43
N SER A 134 6.92 -29.67 -14.87
CA SER A 134 7.16 -29.33 -16.27
C SER A 134 7.06 -30.57 -17.14
N SER A 135 5.93 -30.82 -17.78
CA SER A 135 5.93 -31.60 -19.02
C SER A 135 4.81 -31.15 -19.96
N SER A 136 5.24 -30.78 -21.17
CA SER A 136 4.55 -30.98 -22.44
C SER A 136 3.08 -30.53 -22.54
N ALA A 137 2.88 -29.45 -23.30
CA ALA A 137 1.60 -29.08 -23.89
C ALA A 137 0.96 -30.25 -24.67
N THR A 138 0.08 -30.99 -23.99
CA THR A 138 -0.94 -31.83 -24.64
C THR A 138 -2.27 -31.49 -24.02
N SER A 139 -3.23 -31.10 -24.85
CA SER A 139 -4.58 -30.69 -24.49
C SER A 139 -5.38 -31.86 -23.88
N LYS A 140 -5.06 -32.27 -22.66
CA LYS A 140 -5.82 -33.28 -21.92
C LYS A 140 -6.93 -32.60 -21.11
N THR A 141 -8.07 -33.25 -21.04
CA THR A 141 -9.24 -32.74 -20.30
C THR A 141 -9.04 -32.97 -18.80
N LEU A 142 -9.61 -32.11 -17.96
CA LEU A 142 -9.43 -32.08 -16.50
C LEU A 142 -9.69 -33.45 -15.82
N ALA A 143 -10.59 -34.26 -16.36
CA ALA A 143 -10.86 -35.60 -15.85
C ALA A 143 -9.70 -36.59 -16.05
N GLN A 144 -8.93 -36.46 -17.13
CA GLN A 144 -7.79 -37.34 -17.41
C GLN A 144 -6.58 -36.97 -16.55
N GLN A 145 -6.43 -35.69 -16.19
CA GLN A 145 -5.37 -35.26 -15.28
C GLN A 145 -5.60 -35.74 -13.84
N LEU A 146 -6.86 -35.84 -13.39
CA LEU A 146 -7.16 -36.39 -12.07
C LEU A 146 -6.82 -37.88 -11.94
N LEU A 147 -7.02 -38.66 -13.00
CA LEU A 147 -6.69 -40.09 -13.01
C LEU A 147 -5.17 -40.35 -13.02
N GLU A 148 -4.39 -39.52 -13.72
CA GLU A 148 -2.92 -39.67 -13.76
C GLU A 148 -2.26 -39.25 -12.43
N ASN A 149 -2.89 -38.38 -11.65
CA ASN A 149 -2.36 -37.91 -10.36
C ASN A 149 -2.48 -38.95 -9.22
N ASP A 150 -3.52 -39.79 -9.26
CA ASP A 150 -3.75 -40.82 -8.24
C ASP A 150 -2.73 -41.97 -8.35
N GLU A 151 -2.29 -42.34 -9.57
CA GLU A 151 -1.30 -43.43 -9.77
C GLU A 151 0.10 -43.06 -9.24
N GLU A 152 0.55 -41.81 -9.43
CA GLU A 152 1.87 -41.36 -8.94
C GLU A 152 1.91 -41.19 -7.40
N GLU A 153 0.80 -40.74 -6.79
CA GLU A 153 0.70 -40.69 -5.32
C GLU A 153 0.72 -42.08 -4.71
N ASP A 154 0.03 -43.05 -5.31
CA ASP A 154 0.02 -44.44 -4.84
C ASP A 154 1.43 -45.04 -4.89
N GLU A 155 2.19 -44.85 -5.97
CA GLU A 155 3.58 -45.35 -6.06
C GLU A 155 4.51 -44.70 -5.03
N GLN A 156 4.32 -43.41 -4.73
CA GLN A 156 5.12 -42.72 -3.71
C GLN A 156 4.77 -43.23 -2.29
N ILE A 157 3.50 -43.52 -2.01
CA ILE A 157 3.05 -44.10 -0.74
C ILE A 157 3.61 -45.52 -0.59
N PHE A 158 3.58 -46.33 -1.65
CA PHE A 158 4.16 -47.68 -1.64
C PHE A 158 5.69 -47.67 -1.41
N ALA A 159 6.41 -46.70 -1.96
CA ALA A 159 7.84 -46.54 -1.74
C ALA A 159 8.17 -46.17 -0.28
N MET A 160 7.40 -45.26 0.32
CA MET A 160 7.57 -44.88 1.74
C MET A 160 7.32 -46.05 2.69
N ILE A 161 6.27 -46.86 2.43
CA ILE A 161 5.96 -48.03 3.26
C ILE A 161 7.09 -49.07 3.13
N ALA A 162 7.59 -49.32 1.91
CA ALA A 162 8.64 -50.30 1.66
C ALA A 162 9.94 -49.98 2.42
N ASP A 163 10.34 -48.71 2.51
CA ASP A 163 11.50 -48.30 3.29
C ASP A 163 11.29 -48.53 4.80
N GLU A 164 10.08 -48.25 5.30
CA GLU A 164 9.74 -48.43 6.73
C GLU A 164 9.65 -49.92 7.14
N VAL A 165 9.17 -50.82 6.26
CA VAL A 165 9.13 -52.26 6.57
C VAL A 165 10.47 -52.98 6.37
N SER A 166 11.44 -52.38 5.67
CA SER A 166 12.77 -53.00 5.44
C SER A 166 13.69 -53.01 6.67
N ALA A 167 13.42 -52.14 7.65
CA ALA A 167 14.13 -52.09 8.92
C ALA A 167 13.23 -52.63 10.05
N PRO A 168 13.34 -53.91 10.44
CA PRO A 168 12.56 -54.44 11.55
C PRO A 168 13.05 -53.82 12.87
N THR A 169 12.45 -52.69 13.26
CA THR A 169 12.70 -51.96 14.52
C THR A 169 12.10 -52.67 15.75
N TRP A 170 11.52 -53.86 15.59
CA TRP A 170 10.88 -54.63 16.66
C TRP A 170 11.86 -55.44 17.55
N MET A 171 13.17 -55.27 17.39
CA MET A 171 14.16 -55.75 18.38
C MET A 171 14.31 -54.70 19.49
N ALA A 172 13.27 -54.53 20.32
CA ALA A 172 13.41 -53.79 21.56
C ALA A 172 14.36 -54.57 22.49
N PRO A 173 15.40 -53.93 23.07
CA PRO A 173 16.20 -54.58 24.10
C PRO A 173 15.31 -54.86 25.31
N ILE A 174 15.33 -56.10 25.79
CA ILE A 174 14.68 -56.53 27.04
C ILE A 174 15.34 -55.75 28.18
N LEU A 175 14.73 -54.63 28.56
CA LEU A 175 15.11 -53.84 29.73
C LEU A 175 14.38 -54.41 30.96
N ASP A 176 15.09 -55.22 31.75
CA ASP A 176 14.56 -55.86 32.96
C ASP A 176 14.19 -54.90 34.11
N LYS A 177 14.36 -53.59 33.95
CA LYS A 177 13.99 -52.60 34.98
C LYS A 177 13.45 -51.31 34.36
N PHE A 178 12.16 -51.07 34.57
CA PHE A 178 11.55 -49.77 34.35
C PHE A 178 11.98 -48.80 35.46
N PRO A 179 12.58 -47.64 35.13
CA PRO A 179 12.87 -46.61 36.12
C PRO A 179 11.56 -46.01 36.64
N MET A 180 11.34 -46.08 37.96
CA MET A 180 10.20 -45.44 38.60
C MET A 180 10.37 -43.91 38.57
N PRO A 181 9.35 -43.15 38.15
CA PRO A 181 9.41 -41.69 38.14
C PRO A 181 9.44 -41.15 39.58
N ILE A 182 10.47 -40.36 39.89
CA ILE A 182 10.57 -39.60 41.14
C ILE A 182 9.49 -38.51 41.08
N ARG A 183 8.49 -38.62 41.94
CA ARG A 183 7.46 -37.59 42.17
C ARG A 183 8.15 -36.35 42.73
N SER A 184 8.16 -35.27 41.97
CA SER A 184 8.58 -33.96 42.47
C SER A 184 7.42 -33.30 43.24
N GLU A 185 7.64 -33.09 44.54
CA GLU A 185 6.77 -32.35 45.44
C GLU A 185 6.95 -30.83 45.24
N SER A 186 5.81 -30.12 45.26
CA SER A 186 5.63 -28.65 45.26
C SER A 186 6.37 -27.97 46.44
N PRO A 187 6.61 -26.63 46.46
CA PRO A 187 5.56 -25.74 46.99
C PRO A 187 5.61 -24.25 46.56
N LEU A 188 4.45 -23.61 46.77
CA LEU A 188 4.17 -22.19 46.74
C LEU A 188 5.13 -21.36 47.64
N SER A 189 5.56 -20.20 47.16
CA SER A 189 6.11 -19.06 47.91
C SER A 189 5.97 -17.83 47.01
N ALA A 190 5.68 -16.61 47.42
CA ALA A 190 5.11 -16.05 48.63
C ALA A 190 4.68 -14.63 48.19
N ILE A 191 3.46 -14.25 48.56
CA ILE A 191 3.03 -12.88 48.85
C ILE A 191 4.16 -11.85 49.05
N SER A 192 4.22 -10.82 48.20
CA SER A 192 4.88 -9.55 48.51
C SER A 192 3.86 -8.43 48.41
N SER A 193 3.38 -8.01 49.58
CA SER A 193 2.66 -6.77 49.82
C SER A 193 3.70 -5.66 49.98
N ASP A 194 3.67 -4.62 49.14
CA ASP A 194 4.17 -3.32 49.56
C ASP A 194 3.43 -2.19 48.84
N SER A 195 2.85 -1.34 49.69
CA SER A 195 2.20 -0.07 49.38
C SER A 195 3.18 1.06 49.70
N ARG A 196 3.22 2.14 48.91
CA ARG A 196 3.45 3.57 49.31
C ARG A 196 3.89 4.42 48.09
N SER A 197 3.02 5.33 47.62
CA SER A 197 3.09 6.82 47.76
C SER A 197 4.20 7.49 46.94
N SER A 198 4.14 8.69 46.38
CA SER A 198 3.18 9.77 46.09
C SER A 198 4.02 10.85 45.36
N ASN A 199 3.37 11.76 44.62
CA ASN A 199 3.82 13.12 44.24
C ASN A 199 5.30 13.42 43.92
N SER A 200 5.54 13.95 42.71
CA SER A 200 6.36 15.17 42.62
C SER A 200 6.03 16.00 41.38
N SER A 201 5.40 17.13 41.62
CA SER A 201 5.27 18.29 40.74
C SER A 201 6.50 19.19 40.86
N SER A 202 6.99 19.72 39.75
CA SER A 202 7.72 21.00 39.63
C SER A 202 7.84 21.31 38.13
N CYS A 203 7.38 22.43 37.54
CA CYS A 203 7.43 23.86 37.86
C CYS A 203 8.84 24.43 37.95
N PHE A 204 9.47 24.74 36.80
CA PHE A 204 10.45 25.84 36.61
C PHE A 204 10.49 26.14 35.09
N SER A 205 10.69 27.33 34.53
CA SER A 205 10.62 28.73 34.93
C SER A 205 10.77 29.51 33.61
N SER A 206 9.95 30.53 33.44
CA SER A 206 9.99 31.51 32.36
C SER A 206 11.34 32.23 32.32
N SER A 207 11.88 32.46 31.13
CA SER A 207 12.84 33.54 30.89
C SER A 207 12.32 34.41 29.76
N ASP A 208 11.65 35.49 30.16
CA ASP A 208 11.46 36.69 29.37
C ASP A 208 12.82 37.32 29.06
N SER A 209 13.03 37.71 27.81
CA SER A 209 14.08 38.67 27.43
C SER A 209 13.50 39.66 26.42
N ARG A 210 12.88 40.68 27.01
CA ARG A 210 12.95 42.12 26.67
C ARG A 210 13.26 42.49 25.22
N SER A 211 12.22 42.99 24.58
CA SER A 211 12.17 44.19 23.72
C SER A 211 13.47 44.95 23.44
N SER A 212 13.77 45.15 22.16
CA SER A 212 14.43 46.37 21.67
C SER A 212 13.75 46.83 20.37
N THR A 213 13.35 48.09 20.38
CA THR A 213 12.69 48.87 19.33
C THR A 213 13.61 49.14 18.11
N PRO A 214 13.05 49.63 16.99
CA PRO A 214 13.69 49.58 15.66
C PRO A 214 14.61 50.77 15.40
N SER A 215 15.57 50.59 14.50
CA SER A 215 16.34 51.69 13.92
C SER A 215 16.36 51.59 12.40
N ASN A 216 15.88 52.65 11.76
CA ASN A 216 16.10 52.95 10.35
C ASN A 216 17.60 53.00 10.04
N ALA A 217 18.01 52.41 8.92
CA ALA A 217 19.17 52.88 8.17
C ALA A 217 18.98 52.61 6.68
N THR A 218 19.12 53.70 5.93
CA THR A 218 18.94 53.87 4.51
C THR A 218 20.23 53.49 3.77
N ALA A 219 20.06 52.87 2.60
CA ALA A 219 20.86 52.93 1.37
C ALA A 219 22.40 52.69 1.35
N SER A 220 22.74 51.87 0.33
CA SER A 220 23.90 51.95 -0.58
C SER A 220 25.26 51.43 -0.13
N SER A 221 25.79 50.45 -0.86
CA SER A 221 26.92 50.65 -1.77
C SER A 221 27.37 49.33 -2.42
N ALA A 222 28.08 49.50 -3.53
CA ALA A 222 28.42 48.51 -4.53
C ALA A 222 29.52 47.53 -4.11
N GLY A 223 29.50 46.36 -4.74
CA GLY A 223 30.68 45.62 -5.22
C GLY A 223 31.74 45.19 -4.20
N SER A 224 31.74 43.92 -3.83
CA SER A 224 33.00 43.15 -3.83
C SER A 224 32.73 41.67 -4.07
N VAL A 225 33.55 41.10 -4.95
CA VAL A 225 33.63 39.68 -5.27
C VAL A 225 34.17 38.95 -4.05
N GLY A 226 33.32 38.16 -3.40
CA GLY A 226 33.71 37.27 -2.31
C GLY A 226 32.83 36.03 -2.34
N THR A 227 33.36 34.93 -2.84
CA THR A 227 32.70 33.61 -2.81
C THR A 227 32.67 33.10 -1.37
N SER A 228 31.66 33.52 -0.61
CA SER A 228 31.34 32.91 0.68
C SER A 228 30.47 31.68 0.45
N ASN A 229 30.98 30.53 0.85
CA ASN A 229 30.25 29.26 0.87
C ASN A 229 29.15 29.33 1.93
N LEU A 230 28.02 29.93 1.56
CA LEU A 230 26.80 29.92 2.37
C LEU A 230 26.27 28.49 2.45
N SER A 231 26.00 28.04 3.67
CA SER A 231 25.37 26.76 3.96
C SER A 231 24.10 26.56 3.14
N ARG A 232 23.89 25.33 2.64
CA ARG A 232 22.71 24.91 1.85
C ARG A 232 21.38 25.29 2.52
N ARG A 233 21.36 25.36 3.85
CA ARG A 233 20.19 25.74 4.66
C ARG A 233 19.84 27.24 4.55
N GLU A 234 20.84 28.09 4.36
CA GLU A 234 20.66 29.54 4.26
C GLU A 234 20.11 29.93 2.88
N ARG A 235 20.55 29.22 1.81
CA ARG A 235 20.08 29.43 0.44
C ARG A 235 18.57 29.21 0.26
N ALA A 236 17.99 28.28 1.01
CA ALA A 236 16.56 27.97 0.93
C ALA A 236 15.68 29.07 1.55
N ARG A 237 16.20 29.84 2.53
CA ARG A 237 15.46 30.93 3.18
C ARG A 237 15.45 32.23 2.40
N GLN A 238 16.37 32.39 1.44
CA GLN A 238 16.48 33.59 0.60
C GLN A 238 15.84 33.42 -0.79
N ALA A 239 15.19 32.27 -1.06
CA ALA A 239 14.42 32.06 -2.27
C ALA A 239 13.10 32.88 -2.22
N ARG A 240 13.22 34.20 -2.39
CA ARG A 240 12.07 35.09 -2.58
C ARG A 240 11.52 34.78 -3.96
N VAL A 241 10.31 34.20 -4.01
CA VAL A 241 9.58 33.97 -5.25
C VAL A 241 9.32 35.33 -5.90
N PHE A 242 10.04 35.64 -6.96
CA PHE A 242 9.82 36.86 -7.73
C PHE A 242 8.68 36.58 -8.70
N ILE A 243 7.52 37.18 -8.42
CA ILE A 243 6.38 37.14 -9.34
C ILE A 243 6.62 38.25 -10.36
N ASP A 244 6.90 37.88 -11.60
CA ASP A 244 7.03 38.82 -12.70
C ASP A 244 5.66 39.40 -13.05
N THR A 245 5.32 40.54 -12.47
CA THR A 245 4.04 41.24 -12.68
C THR A 245 3.94 41.90 -14.05
N THR A 246 4.97 41.82 -14.90
CA THR A 246 4.96 42.43 -16.24
C THR A 246 4.20 41.59 -17.27
N LYS A 247 3.87 40.34 -16.95
CA LYS A 247 3.18 39.39 -17.85
C LYS A 247 1.75 39.12 -17.38
N THR A 248 0.90 40.14 -17.38
CA THR A 248 -0.55 40.01 -17.08
C THR A 248 -1.38 39.99 -18.36
N GLN A 249 -0.85 39.48 -19.48
CA GLN A 249 -1.66 39.30 -20.68
C GLN A 249 -2.54 38.06 -20.53
N VAL A 250 -3.73 38.27 -20.00
CA VAL A 250 -4.80 37.28 -19.96
C VAL A 250 -5.21 37.01 -21.40
N THR A 251 -4.84 35.86 -21.95
CA THR A 251 -5.38 35.41 -23.22
C THR A 251 -6.84 35.02 -22.98
N PRO A 252 -7.84 35.72 -23.56
CA PRO A 252 -9.23 35.31 -23.41
C PRO A 252 -9.37 33.90 -24.01
N TYR A 253 -9.78 32.96 -23.17
CA TYR A 253 -10.13 31.61 -23.62
C TYR A 253 -11.44 31.71 -24.37
N ASP A 254 -11.36 31.75 -25.71
CA ASP A 254 -12.52 31.61 -26.57
C ASP A 254 -13.00 30.16 -26.46
N GLY A 255 -13.88 29.93 -25.49
CA GLY A 255 -14.57 28.66 -25.26
C GLY A 255 -15.49 28.34 -26.42
N GLY A 256 -14.89 28.00 -27.56
CA GLY A 256 -15.54 27.53 -28.76
C GLY A 256 -16.32 26.26 -28.46
N LYS A 257 -17.64 26.37 -28.61
CA LYS A 257 -18.62 25.30 -28.78
C LYS A 257 -18.01 23.98 -29.28
N THR A 258 -17.59 23.12 -28.36
CA THR A 258 -17.48 21.69 -28.66
C THR A 258 -18.88 21.10 -28.53
N THR A 259 -19.69 21.26 -29.57
CA THR A 259 -20.80 20.31 -29.78
C THR A 259 -20.13 18.98 -30.03
N VAL A 260 -20.13 18.11 -29.02
CA VAL A 260 -19.83 16.69 -29.19
C VAL A 260 -20.87 16.18 -30.18
N LEU A 261 -20.50 16.17 -31.47
CA LEU A 261 -21.17 15.36 -32.47
C LEU A 261 -21.12 13.95 -31.92
N THR A 262 -22.28 13.49 -31.48
CA THR A 262 -22.64 12.10 -31.20
C THR A 262 -21.95 11.20 -32.22
N GLY A 263 -20.78 10.67 -31.84
CA GLY A 263 -20.15 9.54 -32.50
C GLY A 263 -21.00 8.32 -32.22
N GLY A 264 -22.11 8.19 -32.95
CA GLY A 264 -22.92 6.99 -32.98
C GLY A 264 -22.05 5.83 -33.47
N VAL A 265 -21.77 4.90 -32.57
CA VAL A 265 -21.21 3.59 -32.92
C VAL A 265 -22.32 2.84 -33.67
N MET A 266 -22.22 2.79 -34.99
CA MET A 266 -23.04 1.91 -35.83
C MET A 266 -22.60 0.46 -35.60
N LEU A 267 -23.28 -0.25 -34.70
CA LEU A 267 -23.30 -1.71 -34.73
C LEU A 267 -24.17 -2.12 -35.92
N GLY A 268 -23.57 -2.85 -36.85
CA GLY A 268 -24.18 -3.24 -38.12
C GLY A 268 -25.53 -3.93 -37.95
N ALA A 269 -26.58 -3.30 -38.47
CA ALA A 269 -27.86 -3.94 -38.69
C ALA A 269 -27.84 -4.65 -40.05
N ALA A 270 -28.27 -5.91 -40.04
CA ALA A 270 -28.45 -6.72 -41.23
C ALA A 270 -29.48 -6.09 -42.19
N ARG A 271 -29.23 -6.28 -43.48
CA ARG A 271 -29.99 -5.76 -44.62
C ARG A 271 -31.42 -6.33 -44.65
N ALA A 272 -32.42 -5.45 -44.63
CA ALA A 272 -33.83 -5.80 -44.86
C ALA A 272 -34.17 -5.92 -46.36
N PRO A 273 -35.12 -6.77 -46.77
CA PRO A 273 -35.87 -6.57 -48.00
C PRO A 273 -37.17 -5.78 -47.74
N ALA A 274 -37.48 -4.91 -48.70
CA ALA A 274 -38.50 -3.87 -48.70
C ALA A 274 -39.96 -4.39 -48.63
N LYS A 275 -40.86 -3.53 -48.14
CA LYS A 275 -42.18 -3.27 -48.75
C LYS A 275 -42.90 -2.03 -48.18
N SER A 276 -43.23 -1.13 -49.11
CA SER A 276 -44.38 -0.21 -49.23
C SER A 276 -44.94 0.58 -48.03
N THR A 277 -44.89 1.91 -48.20
CA THR A 277 -45.84 3.00 -47.88
C THR A 277 -47.34 2.61 -47.79
N PRO A 278 -48.27 3.47 -47.29
CA PRO A 278 -48.15 4.86 -46.81
C PRO A 278 -48.94 5.18 -45.51
N GLN A 279 -48.79 6.39 -44.94
CA GLN A 279 -49.80 7.48 -44.96
C GLN A 279 -49.55 8.55 -43.88
N ALA A 280 -49.87 9.79 -44.25
CA ALA A 280 -49.73 11.03 -43.50
C ALA A 280 -50.67 11.13 -42.30
N GLY A 281 -50.24 11.89 -41.28
CA GLY A 281 -51.06 12.24 -40.13
C GLY A 281 -50.44 13.37 -39.31
N SER A 282 -50.68 14.60 -39.74
CA SER A 282 -50.50 15.83 -38.97
C SER A 282 -51.21 15.75 -37.62
N THR A 283 -50.57 16.20 -36.54
CA THR A 283 -51.15 17.22 -35.63
C THR A 283 -50.15 17.62 -34.54
N ALA A 284 -50.01 18.93 -34.39
CA ALA A 284 -49.32 19.61 -33.32
C ALA A 284 -50.06 19.46 -31.99
N THR A 285 -49.35 19.41 -30.85
CA THR A 285 -49.90 19.95 -29.60
C THR A 285 -48.80 20.51 -28.70
N THR A 286 -48.78 21.83 -28.67
CA THR A 286 -48.21 22.75 -27.70
C THR A 286 -48.71 22.47 -26.29
N TRP A 287 -47.82 22.37 -25.29
CA TRP A 287 -48.15 22.75 -23.91
C TRP A 287 -46.95 23.43 -23.24
N ARG A 288 -47.13 24.71 -22.92
CA ARG A 288 -46.30 25.54 -22.04
C ARG A 288 -47.19 26.02 -20.88
N ARG A 289 -46.52 26.35 -19.78
CA ARG A 289 -46.95 27.02 -18.52
C ARG A 289 -47.52 26.08 -17.46
N VAL A 290 -47.15 26.21 -16.19
CA VAL A 290 -46.79 27.44 -15.43
C VAL A 290 -45.34 27.45 -14.95
#